data_AF-A0A7X8A446-F1
#
_entry.id   AF-A0A7X8A446-F1
#
_cell.length_a   1.000
_cell.length_b   1.000
_cell.length_c   1.000
_cell.angle_alpha   90.00
_cell.angle_beta   90.00
_cell.angle_gamma   90.00
#
_symmetry.space_group_name_H-M   'P 1'
#
loop_
_entity.id
_entity.type
_entity.pdbx_description
1 polymer ?
#
loop_
_entity_poly.entity_id
_entity_poly.type
_entity_poly.pdbx_seq_one_letter_code
_entity_poly.pdbx_strand_id
1 'polypeptide(L)'
;MDFVSVEPFAKFGEINNPNGFVSLSSMTPAADDPIDARIKIRTKYGKLGEGIQTNPFKRPLIQIEPGAVFNTGSKPKEFYGRIVENIAPGNPEAVQNCYTLAVPCVIP
;
A
#
# COMPACT_ATOMS: atom_id res chain seq x y z
N MET A 1 23.83 -1.25 16.36
CA MET A 1 22.66 -2.11 16.10
C MET A 1 23.20 -3.25 15.29
N ASP A 2 23.32 -4.42 15.90
CA ASP A 2 23.98 -5.55 15.28
C ASP A 2 22.94 -6.34 14.50
N PHE A 3 23.16 -6.47 13.19
CA PHE A 3 22.30 -7.24 12.31
C PHE A 3 22.51 -8.73 12.59
N VAL A 4 21.44 -9.45 12.93
CA VAL A 4 21.51 -10.85 13.38
C VAL A 4 21.61 -11.83 12.20
N SER A 5 20.62 -11.83 11.30
CA SER A 5 20.61 -12.65 10.08
C SER A 5 19.39 -12.31 9.20
N VAL A 6 19.39 -12.80 7.96
CA VAL A 6 18.21 -12.85 7.08
C VAL A 6 17.97 -14.31 6.70
N GLU A 7 16.72 -14.74 6.77
CA GLU A 7 16.29 -16.07 6.38
C GLU A 7 15.21 -16.00 5.29
N PRO A 8 15.25 -16.87 4.26
CA PRO A 8 14.19 -16.95 3.27
C PRO A 8 12.83 -17.30 3.90
N PHE A 9 11.79 -16.55 3.54
CA PHE A 9 10.42 -16.84 3.96
C PHE A 9 9.65 -17.54 2.83
N ALA A 10 9.51 -18.87 2.92
CA ALA A 10 8.81 -19.69 1.93
C ALA A 10 7.45 -20.23 2.44
N LYS A 11 6.83 -19.57 3.42
CA LYS A 11 5.55 -20.05 4.01
C LYS A 11 4.30 -19.63 3.23
N PHE A 12 4.44 -18.76 2.23
CA PHE A 12 3.35 -18.53 1.28
C PHE A 12 3.25 -19.74 0.34
N GLY A 13 2.17 -20.51 0.45
CA GLY A 13 1.90 -21.61 -0.46
C GLY A 13 1.44 -21.12 -1.84
N GLU A 14 1.57 -21.97 -2.85
CA GLU A 14 0.92 -21.73 -4.14
C GLU A 14 -0.60 -21.79 -3.98
N ILE A 15 -1.27 -20.77 -4.48
CA ILE A 15 -2.74 -20.70 -4.50
C ILE A 15 -3.20 -21.11 -5.90
N ASN A 16 -4.07 -22.12 -5.96
CA ASN A 16 -4.67 -22.56 -7.22
C ASN A 16 -5.75 -21.57 -7.67
N ASN A 17 -5.68 -21.13 -8.93
CA ASN A 17 -6.68 -20.25 -9.57
C ASN A 17 -7.06 -19.01 -8.75
N PRO A 18 -6.09 -18.17 -8.32
CA PRO A 18 -6.41 -16.95 -7.58
C PRO A 18 -7.19 -16.00 -8.48
N ASN A 19 -8.24 -15.40 -7.92
CA ASN A 19 -9.12 -14.42 -8.58
C ASN A 19 -9.10 -13.05 -7.87
N GLY A 20 -8.22 -12.89 -6.88
CA GLY A 20 -8.10 -11.66 -6.12
C GLY A 20 -6.83 -11.63 -5.27
N PHE A 21 -6.69 -10.59 -4.47
CA PHE A 21 -5.58 -10.46 -3.53
C PHE A 21 -5.97 -9.81 -2.20
N VAL A 22 -5.12 -10.04 -1.20
CA VAL A 22 -5.13 -9.34 0.09
C VAL A 22 -3.96 -8.35 0.12
N SER A 23 -4.22 -7.09 0.48
CA SER A 23 -3.17 -6.05 0.61
C SER A 23 -2.38 -6.21 1.91
N LEU A 24 -1.04 -6.23 1.85
CA LEU A 24 -0.17 -6.35 3.04
C LEU A 24 0.26 -5.00 3.66
N SER A 25 -0.16 -3.89 3.08
CA SER A 25 0.18 -2.54 3.55
C SER A 25 -0.97 -1.59 3.28
N SER A 26 -0.90 -0.41 3.88
CA SER A 26 -1.84 0.65 3.53
C SER A 26 -1.56 1.15 2.13
N MET A 27 -2.60 1.31 1.31
CA MET A 27 -2.46 1.73 -0.08
C MET A 27 -3.40 2.85 -0.48
N THR A 28 -3.10 3.48 -1.61
CA THR A 28 -4.01 4.37 -2.34
C THR A 28 -4.08 3.82 -3.75
N PRO A 29 -5.27 3.47 -4.28
CA PRO A 29 -5.40 2.89 -5.61
C PRO A 29 -4.80 3.77 -6.71
N ALA A 30 -4.20 3.12 -7.71
CA ALA A 30 -3.97 3.69 -9.03
C ALA A 30 -5.30 3.81 -9.81
N ALA A 31 -5.28 4.51 -10.95
CA ALA A 31 -6.47 4.72 -11.75
C ALA A 31 -7.00 3.41 -12.39
N ASP A 32 -6.10 2.46 -12.65
CA ASP A 32 -6.38 1.16 -13.26
C ASP A 32 -6.45 0.01 -12.23
N ASP A 33 -6.41 0.31 -10.93
CA ASP A 33 -6.56 -0.70 -9.89
C ASP A 33 -8.01 -1.21 -9.81
N PRO A 34 -8.24 -2.47 -9.37
CA PRO A 34 -9.57 -3.04 -9.26
C PRO A 34 -10.49 -2.24 -8.33
N ILE A 35 -11.77 -2.13 -8.72
CA ILE A 35 -12.79 -1.39 -7.95
C ILE A 35 -13.69 -2.29 -7.10
N ASP A 36 -13.80 -3.58 -7.44
CA ASP A 36 -14.55 -4.56 -6.66
C ASP A 36 -13.69 -5.02 -5.47
N ALA A 37 -13.99 -4.49 -4.29
CA ALA A 37 -13.16 -4.70 -3.11
C ALA A 37 -13.93 -4.60 -1.79
N ARG A 38 -13.44 -5.34 -0.78
CA ARG A 38 -13.86 -5.23 0.61
C ARG A 38 -12.76 -4.49 1.37
N ILE A 39 -13.04 -3.25 1.78
CA ILE A 39 -12.02 -2.33 2.29
C ILE A 39 -12.43 -1.69 3.62
N LYS A 40 -11.42 -1.28 4.38
CA LYS A 40 -11.53 -0.25 5.41
C LYS A 40 -10.68 0.94 5.01
N ILE A 41 -11.15 2.14 5.30
CA ILE A 41 -10.45 3.38 4.98
C ILE A 41 -9.98 4.07 6.26
N ARG A 42 -8.84 4.75 6.16
CA ARG A 42 -8.30 5.62 7.20
C ARG A 42 -7.81 6.93 6.59
N THR A 43 -7.76 7.97 7.41
CA THR A 43 -7.06 9.21 7.06
C THR A 43 -5.71 9.25 7.78
N LYS A 44 -4.62 9.36 7.01
CA LYS A 44 -3.26 9.52 7.54
C LYS A 44 -2.90 11.00 7.60
N TYR A 45 -2.49 11.44 8.78
CA TYR A 45 -1.91 12.77 9.02
C TYR A 45 -0.40 12.59 9.23
N GLY A 46 0.38 12.92 8.22
CA GLY A 46 1.83 12.76 8.23
C GLY A 46 2.57 14.05 8.59
N LYS A 47 3.74 13.91 9.20
CA LYS A 47 4.73 14.98 9.37
C LYS A 47 6.06 14.54 8.78
N LEU A 48 6.78 15.44 8.12
CA LEU A 48 8.15 15.22 7.69
C LEU A 48 9.10 15.26 8.90
N GLY A 49 10.23 14.56 8.78
CA GLY A 49 11.25 14.48 9.83
C GLY A 49 12.08 15.76 9.97
N GLU A 50 13.13 15.66 10.79
CA GLU A 50 14.13 16.71 11.03
C GLU A 50 14.69 17.26 9.70
N GLY A 51 14.90 18.58 9.62
CA GLY A 51 15.48 19.26 8.45
C GLY A 51 14.50 20.10 7.61
N ILE A 52 13.19 19.98 7.84
CA ILE A 52 12.19 20.86 7.21
C ILE A 52 11.91 22.06 8.11
N GLN A 53 12.42 23.23 7.74
CA GLN A 53 12.21 24.47 8.51
C GLN A 53 10.90 25.20 8.19
N THR A 54 10.26 24.86 7.07
CA THR A 54 8.94 25.37 6.68
C THR A 54 7.82 24.48 7.24
N ASN A 55 6.61 24.56 6.68
CA ASN A 55 5.48 23.72 7.08
C ASN A 55 5.83 22.21 6.98
N PRO A 56 5.96 21.50 8.11
CA PRO A 56 6.38 20.10 8.12
C PRO A 56 5.21 19.13 7.90
N PHE A 57 3.97 19.61 7.83
CA PHE A 57 2.79 18.77 7.77
C PHE A 57 2.48 18.35 6.33
N LYS A 58 2.20 17.06 6.14
CA LYS A 58 1.59 16.53 4.93
C LYS A 58 0.09 16.83 4.95
N ARG A 59 -0.50 17.03 3.76
CA ARG A 59 -1.95 17.07 3.58
C ARG A 59 -2.57 15.76 4.08
N PRO A 60 -3.81 15.79 4.62
CA PRO A 60 -4.52 14.57 4.99
C PRO A 60 -4.64 13.64 3.79
N LEU A 61 -4.29 12.37 3.97
CA LEU A 61 -4.31 11.36 2.91
C LEU A 61 -5.25 10.23 3.25
N ILE A 62 -6.21 9.95 2.36
CA ILE A 62 -7.05 8.76 2.46
C ILE A 62 -6.24 7.55 1.99
N GLN A 63 -6.19 6.52 2.83
CA GLN A 63 -5.59 5.24 2.52
C GLN A 63 -6.57 4.12 2.83
N ILE A 64 -6.47 3.04 2.08
CA ILE A 64 -7.06 1.74 2.39
C ILE A 64 -6.16 1.07 3.44
N GLU A 65 -6.76 0.44 4.44
CA GLU A 65 -6.05 -0.27 5.50
C GLU A 65 -5.50 -1.63 5.01
N PRO A 66 -4.37 -2.12 5.58
CA PRO A 66 -3.91 -3.49 5.33
C PRO A 66 -5.01 -4.52 5.63
N GLY A 67 -4.98 -5.64 4.91
CA GLY A 67 -6.02 -6.67 4.98
C GLY A 67 -7.24 -6.42 4.09
N ALA A 68 -7.26 -5.36 3.30
CA ALA A 68 -8.26 -5.18 2.25
C ALA A 68 -8.18 -6.29 1.20
N VAL A 69 -9.33 -6.68 0.64
CA VAL A 69 -9.46 -7.75 -0.34
C VAL A 69 -10.01 -7.19 -1.65
N PHE A 70 -9.32 -7.44 -2.75
CA PHE A 70 -9.69 -6.94 -4.08
C PHE A 70 -9.93 -8.11 -5.02
N ASN A 71 -11.04 -8.05 -5.76
CA ASN A 71 -11.37 -9.00 -6.82
C ASN A 71 -10.78 -8.51 -8.14
N THR A 72 -9.89 -9.32 -8.71
CA THR A 72 -9.24 -9.04 -9.99
C THR A 72 -9.84 -9.85 -11.14
N GLY A 73 -10.74 -10.81 -10.85
CA GLY A 73 -11.31 -11.75 -11.81
C GLY A 73 -10.33 -12.78 -12.39
N SER A 74 -9.03 -12.57 -12.19
CA SER A 74 -7.93 -13.43 -12.63
C SER A 74 -6.77 -13.36 -11.65
N LYS A 75 -5.65 -14.02 -11.96
CA LYS A 75 -4.42 -13.94 -11.17
C LYS A 75 -4.03 -12.46 -10.96
N PRO A 76 -3.83 -12.01 -9.71
CA PRO A 76 -3.45 -10.63 -9.44
C PRO A 76 -1.97 -10.36 -9.82
N LYS A 77 -1.66 -9.08 -10.08
CA LYS A 77 -0.29 -8.54 -10.12
C LYS A 77 0.39 -8.70 -8.75
N GLU A 78 1.72 -8.57 -8.70
CA GLU A 78 2.51 -8.66 -7.47
C GLU A 78 2.28 -7.47 -6.51
N PHE A 79 1.90 -6.31 -7.06
CA PHE A 79 1.64 -5.10 -6.29
C PHE A 79 0.58 -4.22 -6.95
N TYR A 80 -0.05 -3.36 -6.14
CA TYR A 80 -1.05 -2.37 -6.54
C TYR A 80 -0.86 -1.07 -5.78
N GLY A 81 -1.53 0.00 -6.21
CA GLY A 81 -1.46 1.33 -5.63
C GLY A 81 -0.56 2.27 -6.41
N ARG A 82 -0.18 3.38 -5.77
CA ARG A 82 0.61 4.44 -6.42
C ARG A 82 1.48 5.24 -5.48
N ILE A 83 2.39 6.03 -6.06
CA ILE A 83 2.97 7.18 -5.37
C ILE A 83 1.95 8.32 -5.35
N VAL A 84 1.81 8.95 -4.19
CA VAL A 84 1.05 10.20 -4.04
C VAL A 84 2.04 11.36 -3.95
N GLU A 85 2.00 12.20 -4.98
CA GLU A 85 2.80 13.41 -5.12
C GLU A 85 2.08 14.62 -4.53
N ASN A 86 2.78 15.76 -4.47
CA ASN A 86 2.22 17.04 -4.00
C ASN A 86 1.50 16.88 -2.64
N ILE A 87 2.11 16.13 -1.71
CA ILE A 87 1.49 15.81 -0.43
C ILE A 87 2.02 16.70 0.70
N ALA A 88 3.23 17.24 0.58
CA ALA A 88 3.84 18.12 1.58
C ALA A 88 4.05 19.54 1.02
N PRO A 89 3.20 20.52 1.35
CA PRO A 89 3.34 21.88 0.82
C PRO A 89 4.68 22.54 1.16
N GLY A 90 5.28 22.24 2.31
CA GLY A 90 6.58 22.77 2.71
C GLY A 90 7.79 22.06 2.09
N ASN A 91 7.59 20.95 1.39
CA ASN A 91 8.64 20.23 0.67
C ASN A 91 8.05 19.51 -0.57
N PRO A 92 8.00 20.18 -1.73
CA PRO A 92 7.37 19.65 -2.94
C PRO A 92 7.96 18.32 -3.46
N GLU A 93 9.22 18.02 -3.15
CA GLU A 93 9.89 16.77 -3.53
C GLU A 93 9.44 15.58 -2.68
N ALA A 94 8.87 15.84 -1.49
CA ALA A 94 8.42 14.78 -0.62
C ALA A 94 7.15 14.12 -1.16
N VAL A 95 7.24 12.82 -1.43
CA VAL A 95 6.12 11.98 -1.86
C VAL A 95 5.63 11.06 -0.74
N GLN A 96 4.56 10.31 -1.00
CA GLN A 96 4.09 9.24 -0.14
C GLN A 96 3.93 7.94 -0.94
N ASN A 97 4.77 6.95 -0.63
CA ASN A 97 4.59 5.59 -1.14
C ASN A 97 3.28 5.00 -0.56
N CYS A 98 2.37 4.62 -1.45
CA CYS A 98 1.10 3.97 -1.14
C CYS A 98 0.90 2.71 -2.00
N TYR A 99 1.99 2.00 -2.31
CA TYR A 99 1.93 0.66 -2.88
C TYR A 99 1.68 -0.40 -1.81
N THR A 100 1.06 -1.50 -2.24
CA THR A 100 0.94 -2.72 -1.46
C THR A 100 1.45 -3.92 -2.21
N LEU A 101 2.07 -4.84 -1.47
CA LEU A 101 2.30 -6.19 -1.95
C LEU A 101 0.96 -6.94 -1.91
N ALA A 102 0.65 -7.59 -3.03
CA ALA A 102 -0.56 -8.36 -3.19
C ALA A 102 -0.28 -9.83 -2.88
N VAL A 103 -0.95 -10.35 -1.84
CA VAL A 103 -0.96 -11.79 -1.59
C VAL A 103 -2.13 -12.40 -2.33
N PRO A 104 -1.91 -13.29 -3.31
CA PRO A 104 -3.01 -13.92 -4.05
C PRO A 104 -3.96 -14.68 -3.13
N CYS A 105 -5.26 -14.59 -3.42
CA CYS A 105 -6.30 -15.33 -2.72
C CYS A 105 -7.39 -15.81 -3.67
N VAL A 106 -8.26 -16.70 -3.17
CA VAL A 106 -9.51 -17.09 -3.82
C VAL A 106 -10.65 -16.47 -3.05
N ILE A 107 -11.43 -15.64 -3.73
CA ILE A 107 -12.66 -15.03 -3.24
C ILE A 107 -13.80 -15.98 -3.63
N PRO A 108 -14.63 -16.43 -2.65
CA PRO A 108 -15.80 -17.27 -2.90
C PRO A 108 -16.86 -16.60 -3.77
#